data_AF-F8A8J5-F1
#
_entry.id   AF-F8A8J5-F1
#
_cell.length_a   1.000
_cell.length_b   1.000
_cell.length_c   1.000
_cell.angle_alpha   90.00
_cell.angle_beta   90.00
_cell.angle_gamma   90.00
#
_symmetry.space_group_name_H-M   'P 1'
#
loop_
_entity.id
_entity.type
_entity.pdbx_description
1 polymer ?
#
loop_
_entity_poly.entity_id
_entity_poly.type
_entity_poly.pdbx_seq_one_letter_code
_entity_poly.pdbx_strand_id
1 'polypeptide(L)'
;MNNEIYSKLNQLMASLQKELPIKFFNLTQIPEAVSWAETGGISVHENFYTRRRFSYHVISASKENLEAFCHKLGLPKDKIKASEFYRFWHLTWTPFSSEPKPKRRRGRPPKKAISQG
;
A
#
# COMPACT_ATOMS: atom_id res chain seq x y z
N MET A 1 -17.92 -9.97 1.08
CA MET A 1 -17.67 -8.57 0.60
C MET A 1 -16.24 -8.39 0.10
N ASN A 2 -15.76 -9.21 -0.86
CA ASN A 2 -14.41 -9.06 -1.42
C ASN A 2 -14.40 -8.83 -2.95
N ASN A 3 -15.36 -9.37 -3.70
CA ASN A 3 -15.34 -9.34 -5.17
C ASN A 3 -15.39 -7.93 -5.78
N GLU A 4 -16.12 -6.99 -5.18
CA GLU A 4 -16.23 -5.63 -5.71
C GLU A 4 -14.92 -4.84 -5.57
N ILE A 5 -14.19 -5.03 -4.47
CA ILE A 5 -12.91 -4.36 -4.22
C ILE A 5 -11.84 -4.91 -5.17
N TYR A 6 -11.81 -6.23 -5.38
CA TYR A 6 -10.91 -6.82 -6.37
C TYR A 6 -11.24 -6.38 -7.80
N SER A 7 -12.53 -6.22 -8.14
CA SER A 7 -12.94 -5.67 -9.44
C SER A 7 -12.46 -4.23 -9.64
N LYS A 8 -12.65 -3.36 -8.63
CA LYS A 8 -12.15 -1.98 -8.63
C LYS A 8 -10.63 -1.91 -8.74
N LEU A 9 -9.92 -2.79 -8.02
CA LEU A 9 -8.46 -2.89 -8.11
C LEU A 9 -8.02 -3.27 -9.52
N ASN A 10 -8.65 -4.29 -10.12
CA ASN A 10 -8.30 -4.75 -11.45
C ASN A 10 -8.52 -3.65 -12.50
N GLN A 11 -9.61 -2.90 -12.41
CA GLN A 11 -9.86 -1.74 -13.29
C GLN A 11 -8.78 -0.65 -13.13
N LEU A 12 -8.43 -0.32 -11.88
CA LEU A 12 -7.39 0.66 -11.59
C LEU A 12 -6.03 0.21 -12.13
N MET A 13 -5.65 -1.04 -11.89
CA MET A 13 -4.40 -1.62 -12.40
C MET A 13 -4.36 -1.64 -13.93
N ALA A 14 -5.47 -2.01 -14.59
CA ALA A 14 -5.57 -1.98 -16.04
C ALA A 14 -5.43 -0.55 -16.62
N SER A 15 -5.92 0.48 -15.91
CA SER A 15 -5.70 1.86 -16.31
C SER A 15 -4.23 2.27 -16.16
N LEU A 16 -3.58 1.90 -15.06
CA LEU A 16 -2.18 2.23 -14.82
C LEU A 16 -1.25 1.52 -15.80
N GLN A 17 -1.58 0.29 -16.21
CA GLN A 17 -0.82 -0.50 -17.19
C GLN A 17 -0.73 0.12 -18.58
N LYS A 18 -1.64 1.03 -18.92
CA LYS A 18 -1.59 1.75 -20.20
C LYS A 18 -0.50 2.82 -20.24
N GLU A 19 -0.06 3.29 -19.08
CA GLU A 19 0.82 4.46 -18.95
C GLU A 19 2.14 4.13 -18.25
N LEU A 20 2.17 3.09 -17.42
CA LEU A 20 3.32 2.72 -16.61
C LEU A 20 3.64 1.22 -16.79
N PRO A 21 4.92 0.81 -16.67
CA PRO A 21 5.36 -0.58 -16.77
C PRO A 21 5.01 -1.36 -15.48
N ILE A 22 3.71 -1.43 -15.15
CA ILE A 22 3.21 -1.91 -13.86
C ILE A 22 2.59 -3.30 -13.94
N LYS A 23 2.85 -4.16 -12.95
CA LYS A 23 2.24 -5.49 -12.87
C LYS A 23 1.81 -5.82 -11.45
N PHE A 24 0.69 -6.53 -11.34
CA PHE A 24 0.15 -7.02 -10.08
C PHE A 24 0.60 -8.46 -9.82
N PHE A 25 0.94 -8.75 -8.57
CA PHE A 25 1.38 -10.07 -8.10
C PHE A 25 0.67 -10.46 -6.82
N ASN A 26 0.28 -11.72 -6.72
CA ASN A 26 -0.35 -12.26 -5.52
C ASN A 26 0.72 -12.56 -4.46
N LEU A 27 0.28 -12.86 -3.23
CA LEU A 27 1.21 -13.22 -2.13
C LEU A 27 2.14 -14.40 -2.49
N THR A 28 1.67 -15.35 -3.30
CA THR A 28 2.47 -16.51 -3.74
C THR A 28 3.48 -16.17 -4.83
N GLN A 29 3.40 -14.98 -5.42
CA GLN A 29 4.20 -14.54 -6.57
C GLN A 29 5.19 -13.42 -6.21
N ILE A 30 5.52 -13.30 -4.93
CA ILE A 30 6.47 -12.29 -4.43
C ILE A 30 7.85 -12.43 -5.09
N PRO A 31 8.43 -13.63 -5.29
CA PRO A 31 9.70 -13.76 -5.99
C PRO A 31 9.68 -13.15 -7.40
N GLU A 32 8.64 -13.43 -8.17
CA GLU A 32 8.43 -12.88 -9.51
C GLU A 32 8.19 -11.37 -9.46
N ALA A 33 7.52 -10.89 -8.41
CA ALA A 33 7.30 -9.48 -8.15
C ALA A 33 8.63 -8.73 -8.00
N VAL A 34 9.61 -9.33 -7.31
CA VAL A 34 10.96 -8.78 -7.13
C VAL A 34 11.71 -8.80 -8.45
N SER A 35 11.73 -9.92 -9.17
CA SER A 35 12.40 -10.01 -10.48
C SER A 35 11.87 -8.99 -11.48
N TRP A 36 10.55 -8.75 -11.53
CA TRP A 36 9.97 -7.71 -12.37
C TRP A 36 10.41 -6.29 -11.99
N ALA A 37 10.56 -6.03 -10.69
CA ALA A 37 11.03 -4.75 -10.20
C ALA A 37 12.50 -4.50 -10.58
N GLU A 38 13.32 -5.55 -10.54
CA GLU A 38 14.73 -5.52 -10.95
C GLU A 38 14.90 -5.24 -12.44
N THR A 39 13.97 -5.70 -13.30
CA THR A 39 13.99 -5.35 -14.73
C THR A 39 13.58 -3.90 -15.02
N GLY A 40 13.32 -3.09 -13.99
CA GLY A 40 12.89 -1.70 -14.11
C GLY A 40 11.38 -1.52 -14.19
N GLY A 41 10.59 -2.58 -13.94
CA GLY A 41 9.13 -2.50 -13.84
C GLY A 41 8.67 -1.95 -12.49
N ILE A 42 7.40 -1.57 -12.42
CA ILE A 42 6.70 -1.31 -11.15
C ILE A 42 5.96 -2.58 -10.77
N SER A 43 6.24 -3.10 -9.59
CA SER A 43 5.62 -4.31 -9.08
C SER A 43 4.70 -3.95 -7.93
N VAL A 44 3.42 -4.33 -8.03
CA VAL A 44 2.43 -4.18 -6.95
C VAL A 44 2.10 -5.57 -6.44
N HIS A 45 2.36 -5.86 -5.17
CA HIS A 45 2.04 -7.16 -4.61
C HIS A 45 1.29 -7.09 -3.28
N GLU A 46 0.54 -8.15 -3.00
CA GLU A 46 -0.10 -8.31 -1.70
C GLU A 46 0.97 -8.47 -0.59
N ASN A 47 0.77 -7.77 0.53
CA ASN A 47 1.43 -8.05 1.81
C ASN A 47 0.60 -9.08 2.62
N PHE A 48 1.18 -9.75 3.61
CA PHE A 48 0.50 -10.63 4.57
C PHE A 48 -0.73 -9.98 5.20
N TYR A 49 -0.72 -8.65 5.38
CA TYR A 49 -1.81 -7.88 5.98
C TYR A 49 -2.85 -7.35 4.98
N THR A 50 -2.72 -7.63 3.68
CA THR A 50 -3.60 -7.08 2.62
C THR A 50 -5.06 -7.42 2.87
N ARG A 51 -5.36 -8.66 3.27
CA ARG A 51 -6.73 -9.13 3.48
C ARG A 51 -7.52 -8.36 4.55
N ARG A 52 -6.84 -7.63 5.44
CA ARG A 52 -7.48 -6.84 6.52
C ARG A 52 -7.53 -5.34 6.24
N ARG A 53 -6.68 -4.84 5.34
CA ARG A 53 -6.45 -3.39 5.17
C ARG A 53 -6.37 -2.93 3.72
N PHE A 54 -6.52 -3.85 2.77
CA PHE A 54 -6.32 -3.60 1.34
C PHE A 54 -5.03 -2.80 1.09
N SER A 55 -3.95 -3.26 1.71
CA SER A 55 -2.65 -2.61 1.71
C SER A 55 -1.67 -3.41 0.86
N TYR A 56 -1.16 -2.79 -0.19
CA TYR A 56 -0.26 -3.39 -1.16
C TYR A 56 1.14 -2.80 -1.01
N HIS A 57 2.14 -3.61 -1.33
CA HIS A 57 3.52 -3.19 -1.39
C HIS A 57 3.88 -2.91 -2.85
N VAL A 58 4.43 -1.73 -3.12
CA VAL A 58 4.82 -1.31 -4.47
C VAL A 58 6.32 -1.15 -4.49
N ILE A 59 7.00 -1.81 -5.41
CA ILE A 59 8.46 -1.83 -5.52
C ILE A 59 8.92 -1.56 -6.96
N SER A 60 10.08 -0.92 -7.14
CA SER A 60 10.74 -0.73 -8.44
C SER A 60 12.23 -0.44 -8.25
N ALA A 61 13.09 -0.91 -9.17
CA ALA A 61 14.50 -0.52 -9.18
C ALA A 61 14.71 0.97 -9.47
N SER A 62 13.79 1.60 -10.23
CA SER A 62 13.81 3.03 -10.52
C SER A 62 12.94 3.82 -9.54
N LYS A 63 13.51 4.87 -8.95
CA LYS A 63 12.77 5.78 -8.08
C LYS A 63 11.75 6.58 -8.88
N GLU A 64 12.14 6.99 -10.09
CA GLU A 64 11.36 7.81 -11.02
C GLU A 64 10.05 7.13 -11.39
N ASN A 65 10.08 5.80 -11.57
CA ASN A 65 8.89 4.99 -11.79
C ASN A 65 7.91 5.04 -10.61
N LEU A 66 8.41 4.98 -9.37
CA LEU A 66 7.56 5.13 -8.18
C LEU A 66 7.07 6.56 -8.00
N GLU A 67 7.85 7.56 -8.40
CA GLU A 67 7.40 8.96 -8.39
C GLU A 67 6.28 9.19 -9.41
N ALA A 68 6.38 8.61 -10.61
CA ALA A 68 5.33 8.67 -11.63
C ALA A 68 4.06 7.94 -11.16
N PHE A 69 4.21 6.78 -10.52
CA PHE A 69 3.13 6.07 -9.86
C PHE A 69 2.44 6.92 -8.78
N CYS A 70 3.23 7.54 -7.90
CA CYS A 70 2.71 8.43 -6.87
C CYS A 70 1.97 9.63 -7.47
N HIS A 71 2.55 10.29 -8.47
CA HIS A 71 1.93 11.41 -9.16
C HIS A 71 0.58 11.03 -9.77
N LYS A 72 0.50 9.88 -10.46
CA LYS A 72 -0.73 9.41 -11.11
C LYS A 72 -1.86 9.13 -10.11
N LEU A 73 -1.51 8.68 -8.92
CA LEU A 73 -2.47 8.33 -7.85
C LEU A 73 -2.67 9.43 -6.80
N GLY A 74 -2.06 10.61 -6.99
CA GLY A 74 -2.13 11.70 -6.01
C GLY A 74 -1.50 11.35 -4.66
N LEU A 75 -0.53 10.43 -4.64
CA LEU A 75 0.20 10.02 -3.44
C LEU A 75 1.41 10.94 -3.22
N PRO A 76 1.75 11.23 -1.97
CA PRO A 76 2.91 12.06 -1.69
C PRO A 76 4.20 11.25 -1.86
N LYS A 77 5.21 11.88 -2.48
CA LYS A 77 6.48 11.24 -2.88
C LYS A 77 7.39 10.90 -1.68
N ASP A 78 7.18 11.57 -0.55
CA ASP A 78 7.90 11.36 0.72
C ASP A 78 7.69 9.94 1.30
N LYS A 79 6.66 9.22 0.84
CA LYS A 79 6.41 7.83 1.22
C LYS A 79 7.33 6.82 0.54
N ILE A 80 8.06 7.23 -0.51
CA ILE A 80 9.00 6.37 -1.23
C ILE A 80 10.25 6.21 -0.37
N LYS A 81 10.63 4.96 -0.10
CA LYS A 81 11.80 4.60 0.70
C LYS A 81 12.73 3.72 -0.13
N ALA A 82 14.04 3.85 0.10
CA ALA A 82 14.99 2.84 -0.35
C ALA A 82 14.87 1.61 0.56
N SER A 83 14.91 0.42 -0.02
CA SER A 83 14.98 -0.80 0.78
C SER A 83 16.37 -0.91 1.41
N GLU A 84 16.43 -1.33 2.68
CA GLU A 84 17.69 -1.57 3.40
C GLU A 84 18.38 -2.87 2.96
N PHE A 85 17.59 -3.83 2.47
CA PHE A 85 18.06 -5.19 2.16
C PHE A 85 18.14 -5.47 0.65
N TYR A 86 17.43 -4.69 -0.17
CA TYR A 86 17.31 -4.92 -1.59
C TYR A 86 17.62 -3.65 -2.39
N ARG A 87 18.04 -3.83 -3.65
CA ARG A 87 18.39 -2.72 -4.55
C ARG A 87 17.17 -2.13 -5.27
N PHE A 88 16.09 -1.90 -4.52
CA PHE A 88 14.87 -1.28 -5.04
C PHE A 88 14.32 -0.21 -4.10
N TRP A 89 13.53 0.68 -4.68
CA TRP A 89 12.67 1.61 -3.97
C TRP A 89 11.33 0.97 -3.70
N HIS A 90 10.66 1.39 -2.64
CA HIS A 90 9.37 0.85 -2.27
C HIS A 90 8.47 1.83 -1.51
N LEU A 91 7.16 1.56 -1.54
CA LEU A 91 6.17 2.25 -0.72
C LEU A 91 4.99 1.31 -0.39
N THR A 92 4.24 1.68 0.65
CA THR A 92 3.00 0.99 1.01
C THR A 92 1.81 1.80 0.50
N TRP A 93 0.93 1.15 -0.25
CA TRP A 93 -0.22 1.77 -0.88
C TRP A 93 -1.54 1.13 -0.44
N THR A 94 -2.53 1.97 -0.11
CA THR A 94 -3.88 1.57 0.26
C THR A 94 -4.88 2.22 -0.69
N PRO A 95 -5.24 1.58 -1.83
CA PRO A 95 -6.09 2.16 -2.88
C PRO A 95 -7.49 2.52 -2.40
N PHE A 96 -8.04 1.72 -1.49
CA PHE A 96 -9.38 1.90 -0.98
C PHE A 96 -9.26 2.23 0.51
N SER A 97 -9.43 3.51 0.84
CA SER A 97 -9.52 3.93 2.23
C SER A 97 -10.65 3.12 2.88
N SER A 98 -10.32 2.37 3.94
CA SER A 98 -11.34 2.18 4.98
C SER A 98 -11.61 3.57 5.56
N GLU A 99 -12.87 3.88 5.81
CA GLU A 99 -13.38 5.13 6.38
C GLU A 99 -12.48 5.75 7.48
N PRO A 100 -12.60 7.07 7.75
CA PRO A 100 -11.78 7.74 8.74
C PRO A 100 -11.78 6.96 10.06
N LYS A 101 -10.59 6.56 10.52
CA LYS A 101 -10.38 5.92 11.82
C LYS A 101 -11.22 6.69 12.86
N PRO A 102 -12.07 6.04 13.66
CA PRO A 102 -12.74 6.74 14.74
C PRO A 102 -11.65 7.42 15.58
N LYS A 103 -11.79 8.74 15.78
CA LYS A 103 -10.92 9.50 16.68
C LYS A 103 -10.83 8.67 17.96
N ARG A 104 -9.64 8.14 18.29
CA ARG A 104 -9.38 7.58 19.61
C ARG A 104 -9.77 8.67 20.60
N ARG A 105 -10.94 8.55 21.23
CA ARG A 105 -11.33 9.39 22.37
C ARG A 105 -10.29 9.09 23.45
N ARG A 106 -9.25 9.92 23.53
CA ARG A 106 -8.40 9.98 24.72
C ARG A 106 -9.31 10.37 25.88
N GLY A 107 -9.21 9.62 26.98
CA GLY A 107 -9.83 9.97 28.25
C GLY A 107 -10.96 9.04 28.66
N ARG A 108 -10.61 7.90 29.24
CA ARG A 108 -11.39 7.38 30.36
C ARG A 108 -11.20 8.41 31.49
N PRO A 109 -12.23 9.10 31.99
CA PRO A 109 -12.05 9.94 33.16
C PRO A 109 -11.64 9.04 34.34
N PRO A 110 -10.72 9.49 35.20
CA PRO A 110 -10.29 8.70 36.35
C PRO A 110 -11.49 8.42 37.26
N LYS A 111 -11.58 7.18 37.78
CA LYS A 111 -12.52 6.81 38.83
C LYS A 111 -12.33 7.78 40.00
N LYS A 112 -13.37 8.54 40.37
CA LYS A 112 -13.39 9.26 41.66
C LYS A 112 -13.15 8.22 42.77
N ALA A 113 -12.12 8.45 43.58
CA ALA A 113 -11.95 7.73 44.83
C ALA A 113 -13.15 8.08 45.71
N ILE A 114 -13.86 7.05 46.17
CA ILE A 114 -14.88 7.17 47.20
C ILE A 114 -14.13 7.49 48.49
N SER A 115 -14.18 8.75 48.92
CA SER A 115 -13.81 9.15 50.27
C SER A 115 -14.83 8.52 51.21
N GLN A 116 -14.37 7.61 52.07
CA GLN A 116 -15.15 7.08 53.18
C GLN A 116 -15.48 8.24 54.13
N GLY A 117 -16.76 8.33 54.48
CA GLY A 117 -17.27 9.05 55.64
C GLY A 117 -17.96 8.04 56.54
#